data_AF-A0A9W9FZX8-F1
#
_entry.id   AF-A0A9W9FZX8-F1
#
_cell.length_a   1.000
_cell.length_b   1.000
_cell.length_c   1.000
_cell.angle_alpha   90.00
_cell.angle_beta   90.00
_cell.angle_gamma   90.00
#
_symmetry.space_group_name_H-M   'P 1'
#
loop_
_entity.id
_entity.type
_entity.pdbx_description
1 polymer ?
#
loop_
_entity_poly.entity_id
_entity_poly.type
_entity_poly.pdbx_seq_one_letter_code
_entity_poly.pdbx_strand_id
1 'polypeptide(L)'
;MSRKRVCESPPKAPTATRSRQPPREVFNEQTYIPGLSERQRVDMILKHMHEQHRWTLKSFIYHLVMAQPEEKNARSAAYRTQKLSEAIYEQKEVVTELHKIPETETTESVRTSQLVAHIRSELSQFGNPAIGLAQFDTEESVDQLDIPGIASRVQVAAPRLWALLVSIMAQQHPSARDTSKDFQGSVFMICVILASAFAPRTCNKFPVLLGLHLHSMGVKRRTINLLYGLGVIANYMTIMRRRDELVNLGKVAQ
;
A
#
# COMPACT_ATOMS: atom_id res chain seq x y z
N MET A 1 -34.26 -21.03 78.95
CA MET A 1 -33.63 -20.39 80.12
C MET A 1 -32.81 -19.19 79.64
N SER A 2 -33.31 -18.00 79.92
CA SER A 2 -32.68 -16.71 79.60
C SER A 2 -31.40 -16.48 80.40
N ARG A 3 -30.33 -15.99 79.74
CA ARG A 3 -29.27 -15.22 80.41
C ARG A 3 -28.83 -14.02 79.57
N LYS A 4 -29.24 -12.87 80.11
CA LYS A 4 -28.74 -11.49 80.10
C LYS A 4 -27.56 -11.11 79.19
N ARG A 5 -27.81 -10.00 78.49
CA ARG A 5 -26.84 -9.09 77.84
C ARG A 5 -25.88 -8.48 78.87
N VAL A 6 -24.63 -8.30 78.47
CA VAL A 6 -23.70 -7.32 79.03
C VAL A 6 -23.23 -6.43 77.89
N CYS A 7 -23.33 -5.13 78.09
CA CYS A 7 -22.88 -4.08 77.19
C CYS A 7 -21.39 -3.82 77.43
N GLU A 8 -20.58 -3.85 76.37
CA GLU A 8 -19.23 -3.28 76.36
C GLU A 8 -19.07 -2.31 75.19
N SER A 9 -18.46 -1.17 75.52
CA SER A 9 -18.31 0.05 74.73
C SER A 9 -17.31 -0.10 73.57
N PRO A 10 -17.40 0.74 72.51
CA PRO A 10 -16.57 0.59 71.32
C PRO A 10 -15.13 1.11 71.55
N PRO A 11 -14.10 0.45 70.99
CA PRO A 11 -12.73 0.97 71.00
C PRO A 11 -12.55 2.11 69.97
N LYS A 12 -11.77 3.11 70.39
CA LYS A 12 -11.44 4.35 69.67
C LYS A 12 -10.71 4.09 68.34
N ALA A 13 -11.05 4.89 67.34
CA ALA A 13 -10.41 4.92 66.02
C ALA A 13 -8.91 5.27 66.10
N PRO A 14 -8.04 4.65 65.27
CA PRO A 14 -6.63 5.01 65.18
C PRO A 14 -6.43 6.30 64.40
N THR A 15 -5.68 7.21 65.03
CA THR A 15 -5.17 8.49 64.52
C THR A 15 -4.41 8.31 63.21
N ALA A 16 -4.81 9.06 62.19
CA ALA A 16 -4.17 9.08 60.88
C ALA A 16 -2.72 9.55 60.95
N THR A 17 -1.78 8.63 60.75
CA THR A 17 -0.36 8.94 60.54
C THR A 17 -0.20 9.63 59.20
N ARG A 18 0.13 10.92 59.23
CA ARG A 18 0.41 11.77 58.07
C ARG A 18 1.63 11.22 57.32
N SER A 19 1.36 10.45 56.27
CA SER A 19 2.37 9.98 55.30
C SER A 19 3.13 11.17 54.74
N ARG A 20 4.44 11.23 55.01
CA ARG A 20 5.38 12.11 54.34
C ARG A 20 5.47 11.65 52.89
N GLN A 21 4.83 12.37 51.97
CA GLN A 21 5.14 12.22 50.55
C GLN A 21 6.63 12.55 50.35
N PRO A 22 7.37 11.75 49.56
CA PRO A 22 8.73 12.12 49.17
C PRO A 22 8.67 13.41 48.34
N PRO A 23 9.74 14.23 48.36
CA PRO A 23 9.79 15.47 47.60
C PRO A 23 9.51 15.16 46.13
N ARG A 24 8.51 15.85 45.56
CA ARG A 24 8.36 15.91 44.10
C ARG A 24 9.64 16.55 43.57
N GLU A 25 10.47 15.76 42.89
CA GLU A 25 11.54 16.29 42.05
C GLU A 25 10.89 17.21 41.02
N VAL A 26 11.10 18.50 41.21
CA VAL A 26 10.76 19.52 40.24
C VAL A 26 11.72 19.30 39.08
N PHE A 27 11.23 18.68 38.00
CA PHE A 27 11.97 18.61 36.75
C PHE A 27 12.24 20.04 36.29
N ASN A 28 13.52 20.44 36.43
CA ASN A 28 14.02 21.76 36.15
C ASN A 28 13.68 22.20 34.71
N GLU A 29 13.37 23.48 34.60
CA GLU A 29 13.04 24.22 33.40
C GLU A 29 14.01 23.90 32.24
N GLN A 30 13.43 23.56 31.08
CA GLN A 30 14.16 23.36 29.83
C GLN A 30 14.82 24.68 29.43
N THR A 31 16.07 24.88 29.84
CA THR A 31 16.81 26.09 29.54
C THR A 31 17.27 25.99 28.10
N TYR A 32 16.66 26.76 27.20
CA TYR A 32 17.19 26.93 25.85
C TYR A 32 18.63 27.46 25.96
N ILE A 33 19.60 26.73 25.42
CA ILE A 33 21.01 27.15 25.42
C ILE A 33 21.27 27.98 24.15
N PRO A 34 21.41 29.31 24.26
CA PRO A 34 21.72 30.16 23.10
C PRO A 34 23.13 29.89 22.58
N GLY A 35 23.36 30.12 21.28
CA GLY A 35 24.70 30.06 20.66
C GLY A 35 25.14 28.68 20.15
N LEU A 36 24.35 27.62 20.34
CA LEU A 36 24.65 26.30 19.78
C LEU A 36 24.30 26.21 18.30
N SER A 37 25.22 25.67 17.50
CA SER A 37 24.96 25.31 16.10
C SER A 37 23.98 24.13 16.01
N GLU A 38 23.30 24.00 14.88
CA GLU A 38 22.35 22.90 14.65
C GLU A 38 23.00 21.52 14.87
N ARG A 39 24.24 21.35 14.39
CA ARG A 39 24.99 20.11 14.58
C ARG A 39 25.26 19.82 16.06
N GLN A 40 25.66 20.83 16.83
CA GLN A 40 25.91 20.67 18.27
C GLN A 40 24.63 20.31 19.02
N ARG A 41 23.48 20.87 18.62
CA ARG A 41 22.17 20.51 19.20
C ARG A 41 21.81 19.06 18.95
N VAL A 42 22.01 18.57 17.72
CA VAL A 42 21.77 17.15 17.38
C VAL A 42 22.67 16.25 18.22
N ASP A 43 23.96 16.56 18.32
CA ASP A 43 24.90 15.74 19.09
C ASP A 43 24.55 15.73 20.59
N MET A 44 24.10 16.86 21.15
CA MET A 44 23.59 16.92 22.52
C MET A 44 22.34 16.06 22.73
N ILE A 45 21.39 16.10 21.79
CA ILE A 45 20.16 15.29 21.86
C ILE A 45 20.52 13.80 21.82
N LEU A 46 21.37 13.38 20.88
CA LEU A 46 21.79 11.99 20.74
C LEU A 46 22.55 11.51 21.99
N LYS A 47 23.45 12.34 22.53
CA LYS A 47 24.16 12.05 23.78
C LYS A 47 23.19 11.89 24.95
N HIS A 48 22.25 12.81 25.10
CA HIS A 48 21.24 12.76 26.15
C HIS A 48 20.37 11.51 26.05
N MET A 49 19.89 11.18 24.85
CA MET A 49 19.12 9.96 24.59
C MET A 49 19.89 8.69 24.99
N HIS A 50 21.19 8.65 24.68
CA HIS A 50 22.03 7.52 25.03
C HIS A 50 22.34 7.44 26.53
N GLU A 51 22.67 8.56 27.16
CA GLU A 51 23.07 8.58 28.58
C GLU A 51 21.89 8.34 29.51
N GLN A 52 20.74 8.97 29.24
CA GLN A 52 19.56 8.91 30.11
C GLN A 52 18.67 7.70 29.82
N HIS A 53 18.49 7.34 28.55
CA HIS A 53 17.54 6.30 28.15
C HIS A 53 18.21 5.06 27.54
N ARG A 54 19.53 5.06 27.39
CA ARG A 54 20.29 3.98 26.71
C ARG A 54 19.78 3.70 25.31
N TRP A 55 19.21 4.71 24.65
CA TRP A 55 18.66 4.58 23.31
C TRP A 55 19.68 4.99 22.24
N THR A 56 19.75 4.18 21.19
CA THR A 56 20.34 4.56 19.91
C THR A 56 19.29 5.25 19.05
N LEU A 57 19.70 5.92 17.97
CA LEU A 57 18.74 6.51 17.02
C LEU A 57 17.77 5.45 16.46
N LYS A 58 18.26 4.24 16.17
CA LYS A 58 17.44 3.10 15.71
C LYS A 58 16.38 2.71 16.75
N SER A 59 16.78 2.51 18.01
CA SER A 59 15.83 2.11 19.06
C SER A 59 14.83 3.21 19.36
N PHE A 60 15.27 4.47 19.33
CA PHE A 60 14.39 5.61 19.48
C PHE A 60 13.32 5.67 18.39
N ILE A 61 13.71 5.58 17.11
CA ILE A 61 12.74 5.56 16.00
C ILE A 61 11.76 4.39 16.15
N TYR A 62 12.26 3.21 16.54
CA TYR A 62 11.42 2.04 16.79
C TYR A 62 10.38 2.30 17.90
N HIS A 63 10.80 2.80 19.07
CA HIS A 63 9.89 3.07 20.19
C HIS A 63 8.97 4.27 19.93
N LEU A 64 9.44 5.28 19.20
CA LEU A 64 8.63 6.42 18.76
C LEU A 64 7.42 5.95 17.94
N VAL A 65 7.59 4.90 17.14
CA VAL A 65 6.51 4.35 16.31
C VAL A 65 5.69 3.30 17.07
N MET A 66 6.35 2.36 17.74
CA MET A 66 5.73 1.11 18.22
C MET A 66 5.33 1.09 19.70
N ALA A 67 5.81 2.01 20.54
CA ALA A 67 5.49 1.97 21.98
C ALA A 67 3.97 2.16 22.21
N GLN A 68 3.37 1.41 23.12
CA GLN A 68 1.95 1.55 23.40
C GLN A 68 1.68 2.84 24.20
N PRO A 69 0.61 3.58 23.88
CA PRO A 69 0.23 4.74 24.67
C PRO A 69 -0.24 4.28 26.06
N GLU A 70 0.44 4.73 27.12
CA GLU A 70 0.04 4.47 28.50
C GLU A 70 -1.10 5.41 28.95
N GLU A 71 -1.18 6.59 28.33
CA GLU A 71 -2.17 7.61 28.67
C GLU A 71 -3.35 7.63 27.68
N LYS A 72 -4.55 7.92 28.18
CA LYS A 72 -5.80 7.98 27.39
C LYS A 72 -5.76 9.00 26.24
N ASN A 73 -4.91 10.03 26.35
CA ASN A 73 -4.73 11.08 25.34
C ASN A 73 -3.39 10.99 24.61
N ALA A 74 -2.60 9.94 24.83
CA ALA A 74 -1.32 9.80 24.15
C ALA A 74 -1.54 9.57 22.65
N ARG A 75 -0.63 10.13 21.84
CA ARG A 75 -0.67 10.03 20.38
C ARG A 75 -0.57 8.57 19.97
N SER A 76 -1.48 8.14 19.09
CA SER A 76 -1.50 6.77 18.60
C SER A 76 -0.23 6.42 17.82
N ALA A 77 0.10 5.12 17.76
CA ALA A 77 1.17 4.62 16.92
C ALA A 77 1.01 5.04 15.44
N ALA A 78 -0.23 5.00 14.93
CA ALA A 78 -0.55 5.45 13.58
C ALA A 78 -0.21 6.93 13.36
N TYR A 79 -0.61 7.81 14.29
CA TYR A 79 -0.32 9.24 14.20
C TYR A 79 1.19 9.52 14.23
N ARG A 80 1.93 8.85 15.14
CA ARG A 80 3.39 9.01 15.24
C ARG A 80 4.11 8.51 13.98
N THR A 81 3.66 7.38 13.42
CA THR A 81 4.17 6.84 12.15
C THR A 81 3.95 7.83 11.01
N GLN A 82 2.73 8.36 10.90
CA GLN A 82 2.38 9.35 9.89
C GLN A 82 3.28 10.59 10.00
N LYS A 83 3.39 11.17 11.21
CA LYS A 83 4.21 12.37 11.42
C LYS A 83 5.70 12.14 11.15
N LEU A 84 6.22 10.96 11.48
CA LEU A 84 7.58 10.59 11.12
C LEU A 84 7.74 10.49 9.60
N SER A 85 6.80 9.88 8.91
CA SER A 85 6.84 9.78 7.44
C SER A 85 6.76 11.14 6.77
N GLU A 86 5.87 12.03 7.23
CA GLU A 86 5.77 13.43 6.76
C GLU A 86 7.10 14.15 6.96
N ALA A 87 7.69 14.08 8.16
CA ALA A 87 8.97 14.73 8.45
C ALA A 87 10.12 14.24 7.55
N ILE A 88 10.13 12.96 7.18
CA ILE A 88 11.16 12.38 6.30
C ILE A 88 10.93 12.79 4.83
N TYR A 89 9.69 12.71 4.34
CA TYR A 89 9.40 12.87 2.91
C TYR A 89 9.09 14.32 2.49
N GLU A 90 8.69 15.20 3.41
CA GLU A 90 8.47 16.63 3.11
C GLU A 90 9.79 17.39 2.91
N GLN A 91 10.88 16.93 3.55
CA GLN A 91 12.20 17.55 3.44
C GLN A 91 13.01 16.89 2.33
N LYS A 92 13.06 17.55 1.15
CA LYS A 92 13.72 17.01 -0.06
C LYS A 92 15.20 16.70 0.17
N GLU A 93 15.87 17.49 1.00
CA GLU A 93 17.28 17.34 1.35
C GLU A 93 17.51 16.02 2.09
N VAL A 94 16.64 15.70 3.07
CA VAL A 94 16.69 14.45 3.84
C VAL A 94 16.53 13.25 2.92
N VAL A 95 15.53 13.30 2.02
CA VAL A 95 15.31 12.26 1.03
C VAL A 95 16.55 12.09 0.14
N THR A 96 17.15 13.19 -0.32
CA THR A 96 18.34 13.15 -1.18
C THR A 96 19.53 12.49 -0.48
N GLU A 97 19.80 12.85 0.78
CA GLU A 97 20.86 12.20 1.56
C GLU A 97 20.59 10.71 1.81
N LEU A 98 19.32 10.32 2.04
CA LEU A 98 18.94 8.91 2.19
C LEU A 98 19.16 8.09 0.91
N HIS A 99 19.14 8.71 -0.28
CA HIS A 99 19.43 8.04 -1.55
C HIS A 99 20.93 7.92 -1.85
N LYS A 100 21.78 8.73 -1.20
CA LYS A 100 23.25 8.65 -1.39
C LYS A 100 23.88 7.46 -0.67
N ILE A 101 23.20 6.92 0.33
CA ILE A 101 23.68 5.76 1.09
C ILE A 101 23.58 4.54 0.15
N PRO A 102 24.69 3.83 -0.11
CA PRO A 102 24.65 2.62 -0.94
C PRO A 102 23.67 1.63 -0.32
N GLU A 103 22.77 1.12 -1.14
CA GLU A 103 21.74 0.23 -0.66
C GLU A 103 22.40 -1.04 -0.10
N THR A 104 22.12 -1.35 1.16
CA THR A 104 22.45 -2.64 1.74
C THR A 104 21.41 -3.66 1.26
N GLU A 105 21.79 -4.93 1.09
CA GLU A 105 20.87 -6.02 0.68
C GLU A 105 19.58 -6.06 1.54
N THR A 106 19.69 -5.71 2.83
CA THR A 106 18.55 -5.65 3.76
C THR A 106 17.61 -4.48 3.47
N THR A 107 18.12 -3.33 3.00
CA THR A 107 17.29 -2.17 2.66
C THR A 107 16.58 -2.33 1.32
N GLU A 108 17.22 -2.95 0.33
CA GLU A 108 16.60 -3.23 -0.98
C GLU A 108 15.44 -4.22 -0.87
N SER A 109 15.67 -5.31 -0.13
CA SER A 109 14.66 -6.37 0.04
C SER A 109 13.40 -5.86 0.75
N VAL A 110 13.55 -5.00 1.77
CA VAL A 110 12.40 -4.41 2.48
C VAL A 110 11.62 -3.43 1.59
N ARG A 111 12.31 -2.53 0.87
CA ARG A 111 11.67 -1.57 -0.04
C ARG A 111 10.91 -2.28 -1.16
N THR A 112 11.56 -3.25 -1.79
CA THR A 112 10.98 -4.03 -2.89
C THR A 112 9.78 -4.84 -2.40
N SER A 113 9.87 -5.47 -1.23
CA SER A 113 8.77 -6.26 -0.66
C SER A 113 7.51 -5.43 -0.42
N GLN A 114 7.63 -4.23 0.13
CA GLN A 114 6.48 -3.35 0.39
C GLN A 114 5.85 -2.84 -0.92
N LEU A 115 6.65 -2.41 -1.88
CA LEU A 115 6.16 -1.99 -3.19
C LEU A 115 5.42 -3.14 -3.90
N VAL A 116 6.02 -4.33 -3.90
CA VAL A 116 5.41 -5.54 -4.48
C VAL A 116 4.11 -5.90 -3.78
N ALA A 117 4.03 -5.79 -2.45
CA ALA A 117 2.81 -6.05 -1.70
C ALA A 117 1.68 -5.08 -2.12
N HIS A 118 2.00 -3.78 -2.26
CA HIS A 118 1.04 -2.80 -2.72
C HIS A 118 0.59 -3.04 -4.17
N ILE A 119 1.52 -3.31 -5.09
CA ILE A 119 1.19 -3.61 -6.49
C ILE A 119 0.34 -4.89 -6.59
N ARG A 120 0.67 -5.94 -5.83
CA ARG A 120 -0.14 -7.17 -5.78
C ARG A 120 -1.54 -6.92 -5.26
N SER A 121 -1.70 -6.04 -4.27
CA SER A 121 -3.01 -5.66 -3.73
C SER A 121 -3.85 -4.84 -4.71
N GLU A 122 -3.22 -4.11 -5.63
CA GLU A 122 -3.92 -3.44 -6.73
C GLU A 122 -4.27 -4.43 -7.85
N LEU A 123 -3.32 -5.31 -8.23
CA LEU A 123 -3.56 -6.33 -9.26
C LEU A 123 -4.65 -7.33 -8.87
N SER A 124 -4.81 -7.65 -7.59
CA SER A 124 -5.91 -8.52 -7.13
C SER A 124 -7.28 -7.88 -7.35
N GLN A 125 -7.38 -6.55 -7.38
CA GLN A 125 -8.64 -5.86 -7.65
C GLN A 125 -9.11 -6.08 -9.08
N PHE A 126 -8.20 -6.26 -10.05
CA PHE A 126 -8.56 -6.46 -11.46
C PHE A 126 -9.45 -7.69 -11.72
N GLY A 127 -9.49 -8.65 -10.79
CA GLY A 127 -10.44 -9.77 -10.84
C GLY A 127 -11.90 -9.37 -10.59
N ASN A 128 -12.16 -8.14 -10.16
CA ASN A 128 -13.51 -7.63 -9.95
C ASN A 128 -14.24 -7.42 -11.30
N PRO A 129 -15.41 -8.05 -11.52
CA PRO A 129 -16.21 -7.88 -12.73
C PRO A 129 -16.47 -6.41 -13.11
N ALA A 130 -16.63 -5.52 -12.12
CA ALA A 130 -16.91 -4.10 -12.35
C ALA A 130 -15.80 -3.37 -13.11
N ILE A 131 -14.55 -3.86 -13.07
CA ILE A 131 -13.42 -3.21 -13.75
C ILE A 131 -13.42 -3.55 -15.24
N GLY A 132 -13.92 -4.73 -15.62
CA GLY A 132 -13.94 -5.22 -17.00
C GLY A 132 -12.73 -6.09 -17.38
N LEU A 133 -11.83 -6.41 -16.44
CA LEU A 133 -10.69 -7.31 -16.64
C LEU A 133 -10.88 -8.72 -16.05
N ALA A 134 -12.04 -9.00 -15.47
CA ALA A 134 -12.33 -10.25 -14.76
C ALA A 134 -12.31 -11.50 -15.67
N GLN A 135 -12.97 -12.58 -15.23
CA GLN A 135 -13.06 -13.80 -16.01
C GLN A 135 -13.93 -13.56 -17.24
N PHE A 136 -13.54 -14.12 -18.38
CA PHE A 136 -14.37 -14.15 -19.57
C PHE A 136 -15.64 -14.96 -19.32
N ASP A 137 -16.79 -14.31 -19.49
CA ASP A 137 -18.11 -14.90 -19.44
C ASP A 137 -18.72 -14.93 -20.84
N THR A 138 -19.25 -16.09 -21.23
CA THR A 138 -19.89 -16.32 -22.54
C THR A 138 -21.34 -15.86 -22.57
N GLU A 139 -22.00 -15.75 -21.41
CA GLU A 139 -23.40 -15.34 -21.30
C GLU A 139 -23.56 -13.82 -21.18
N GLU A 140 -22.45 -13.10 -20.99
CA GLU A 140 -22.43 -11.65 -20.89
C GLU A 140 -22.84 -11.00 -22.22
N SER A 141 -23.77 -10.05 -22.15
CA SER A 141 -24.21 -9.31 -23.34
C SER A 141 -23.09 -8.44 -23.89
N VAL A 142 -22.91 -8.48 -25.21
CA VAL A 142 -21.94 -7.64 -25.95
C VAL A 142 -22.24 -6.16 -25.74
N ASP A 143 -23.51 -5.78 -25.55
CA ASP A 143 -23.94 -4.40 -25.34
C ASP A 143 -23.48 -3.83 -23.98
N GLN A 144 -23.14 -4.71 -23.03
CA GLN A 144 -22.62 -4.32 -21.71
C GLN A 144 -21.10 -4.12 -21.72
N LEU A 145 -20.44 -4.43 -22.83
CA LEU A 145 -18.99 -4.37 -22.96
C LEU A 145 -18.50 -2.93 -23.20
N ASP A 146 -18.40 -2.13 -22.15
CA ASP A 146 -17.80 -0.80 -22.20
C ASP A 146 -16.27 -0.88 -22.30
N ILE A 147 -15.75 -1.16 -23.52
CA ILE A 147 -14.32 -1.20 -23.83
C ILE A 147 -13.64 0.16 -23.63
N PRO A 148 -14.20 1.29 -24.10
CA PRO A 148 -13.56 2.61 -23.93
C PRO A 148 -13.34 2.99 -22.46
N GLY A 149 -14.27 2.62 -21.57
CA GLY A 149 -14.17 2.91 -20.15
C GLY A 149 -13.24 1.98 -19.35
N ILE A 150 -12.81 0.83 -19.89
CA ILE A 150 -11.98 -0.14 -19.14
C ILE A 150 -10.68 0.52 -18.67
N ALA A 151 -9.99 1.27 -19.54
CA ALA A 151 -8.73 1.90 -19.18
C ALA A 151 -8.87 2.85 -17.98
N SER A 152 -9.94 3.63 -17.93
CA SER A 152 -10.23 4.53 -16.81
C SER A 152 -10.51 3.75 -15.52
N ARG A 153 -11.27 2.66 -15.59
CA ARG A 153 -11.54 1.80 -14.43
C ARG A 153 -10.29 1.10 -13.90
N VAL A 154 -9.43 0.65 -14.80
CA VAL A 154 -8.12 0.06 -14.46
C VAL A 154 -7.23 1.07 -13.76
N GLN A 155 -7.19 2.31 -14.25
CA GLN A 155 -6.45 3.40 -13.60
C GLN A 155 -6.97 3.67 -12.17
N VAL A 156 -8.30 3.66 -11.97
CA VAL A 156 -8.91 3.85 -10.65
C VAL A 156 -8.61 2.68 -9.71
N ALA A 157 -8.60 1.45 -10.23
CA ALA A 157 -8.33 0.25 -9.43
C ALA A 157 -6.84 0.06 -9.07
N ALA A 158 -5.93 0.54 -9.92
CA ALA A 158 -4.49 0.42 -9.72
C ALA A 158 -3.75 1.75 -9.92
N PRO A 159 -4.03 2.76 -9.07
CA PRO A 159 -3.49 4.10 -9.26
C PRO A 159 -1.97 4.15 -9.09
N ARG A 160 -1.39 3.35 -8.19
CA ARG A 160 0.07 3.36 -7.97
C ARG A 160 0.82 2.67 -9.09
N LEU A 161 0.34 1.51 -9.54
CA LEU A 161 0.89 0.83 -10.71
C LEU A 161 0.82 1.72 -11.95
N TRP A 162 -0.33 2.38 -12.16
CA TRP A 162 -0.50 3.31 -13.27
C TRP A 162 0.49 4.48 -13.20
N ALA A 163 0.58 5.15 -12.05
CA ALA A 163 1.51 6.27 -11.84
C ALA A 163 2.97 5.85 -12.03
N LEU A 164 3.35 4.65 -11.57
CA LEU A 164 4.69 4.08 -11.76
C LEU A 164 5.00 3.89 -13.25
N LEU A 165 4.10 3.24 -14.00
CA LEU A 165 4.28 3.00 -15.43
C LEU A 165 4.38 4.31 -16.21
N VAL A 166 3.51 5.28 -15.92
CA VAL A 166 3.56 6.62 -16.53
C VAL A 166 4.89 7.31 -16.21
N SER A 167 5.37 7.23 -14.96
CA SER A 167 6.63 7.86 -14.55
C SER A 167 7.85 7.23 -15.23
N ILE A 168 7.83 5.91 -15.47
CA ILE A 168 8.89 5.20 -16.21
C ILE A 168 8.85 5.57 -17.70
N MET A 169 7.65 5.69 -18.27
CA MET A 169 7.45 5.99 -19.69
C MET A 169 7.57 7.48 -20.03
N ALA A 170 7.56 8.36 -19.02
CA ALA A 170 7.72 9.79 -19.20
C ALA A 170 9.06 10.08 -19.91
N GLN A 171 9.00 10.87 -20.98
CA GLN A 171 10.19 11.25 -21.74
C GLN A 171 11.14 12.05 -20.83
N GLN A 172 12.43 11.67 -20.81
CA GLN A 172 13.47 12.39 -20.05
C GLN A 172 13.62 13.86 -20.48
N HIS A 173 13.21 14.18 -21.71
CA HIS A 173 13.12 15.55 -22.22
C HIS A 173 11.69 15.83 -22.67
N PRO A 174 10.89 16.59 -21.92
CA PRO A 174 9.53 16.89 -22.32
C PRO A 174 9.58 17.78 -23.57
N SER A 175 9.26 17.20 -24.73
CA SER A 175 8.85 18.02 -25.87
C SER A 175 7.58 18.77 -25.47
N ALA A 176 7.38 20.01 -25.96
CA ALA A 176 6.28 20.88 -25.56
C ALA A 176 4.85 20.35 -25.86
N ARG A 177 4.72 19.10 -26.30
CA ARG A 177 3.45 18.39 -26.48
C ARG A 177 3.18 17.50 -25.26
N ASP A 178 2.03 17.72 -24.65
CA ASP A 178 1.50 16.87 -23.58
C ASP A 178 1.22 15.45 -24.14
N THR A 179 2.19 14.56 -23.99
CA THR A 179 2.17 13.17 -24.48
C THR A 179 1.51 12.21 -23.49
N SER A 180 0.95 12.71 -22.38
CA SER A 180 0.35 11.87 -21.33
C SER A 180 -0.84 11.04 -21.83
N LYS A 181 -1.59 11.54 -22.81
CA LYS A 181 -2.67 10.79 -23.48
C LYS A 181 -2.14 9.70 -24.42
N ASP A 182 -0.93 9.85 -24.94
CA ASP A 182 -0.39 8.95 -25.97
C ASP A 182 0.00 7.59 -25.39
N PHE A 183 0.31 7.51 -24.09
CA PHE A 183 0.73 6.27 -23.43
C PHE A 183 -0.41 5.47 -22.79
N GLN A 184 -1.64 6.00 -22.73
CA GLN A 184 -2.73 5.33 -22.01
C GLN A 184 -3.02 3.92 -22.52
N GLY A 185 -3.00 3.71 -23.84
CA GLY A 185 -3.20 2.39 -24.43
C GLY A 185 -2.08 1.42 -24.06
N SER A 186 -0.83 1.87 -24.09
CA SER A 186 0.33 1.05 -23.73
C SER A 186 0.33 0.68 -22.24
N VAL A 187 0.06 1.65 -21.36
CA VAL A 187 -0.05 1.42 -19.91
C VAL A 187 -1.17 0.43 -19.61
N PHE A 188 -2.34 0.61 -20.25
CA PHE A 188 -3.45 -0.33 -20.13
C PHE A 188 -3.07 -1.74 -20.59
N MET A 189 -2.42 -1.89 -21.74
CA MET A 189 -1.97 -3.20 -22.23
C MET A 189 -0.97 -3.87 -21.29
N ILE A 190 -0.03 -3.11 -20.72
CA ILE A 190 0.91 -3.63 -19.71
C ILE A 190 0.13 -4.13 -18.48
N CYS A 191 -0.85 -3.36 -17.99
CA CYS A 191 -1.70 -3.76 -16.88
C CYS A 191 -2.47 -5.06 -17.18
N VAL A 192 -3.01 -5.21 -18.40
CA VAL A 192 -3.70 -6.45 -18.82
C VAL A 192 -2.75 -7.64 -18.81
N ILE A 193 -1.55 -7.49 -19.36
CA ILE A 193 -0.52 -8.55 -19.38
C ILE A 193 -0.16 -8.94 -17.94
N LEU A 194 0.10 -7.97 -17.07
CA LEU A 194 0.39 -8.22 -15.66
C LEU A 194 -0.78 -8.90 -14.94
N ALA A 195 -2.02 -8.47 -15.18
CA ALA A 195 -3.23 -9.05 -14.60
C ALA A 195 -3.38 -10.54 -14.99
N SER A 196 -3.24 -10.82 -16.28
CA SER A 196 -3.36 -12.17 -16.83
C SER A 196 -2.21 -13.09 -16.42
N ALA A 197 -0.99 -12.57 -16.25
CA ALA A 197 0.14 -13.33 -15.72
C ALA A 197 -0.02 -13.61 -14.21
N PHE A 198 -0.52 -12.63 -13.45
CA PHE A 198 -0.74 -12.75 -12.01
C PHE A 198 -1.88 -13.72 -11.68
N ALA A 199 -3.00 -13.62 -12.40
CA ALA A 199 -4.21 -14.40 -12.15
C ALA A 199 -4.89 -14.86 -13.45
N PRO A 200 -4.30 -15.83 -14.19
CA PRO A 200 -4.73 -16.20 -15.56
C PRO A 200 -6.15 -16.78 -15.64
N ARG A 201 -6.67 -17.29 -14.53
CA ARG A 201 -8.03 -17.86 -14.48
C ARG A 201 -9.09 -16.79 -14.24
N THR A 202 -8.77 -15.76 -13.45
CA THR A 202 -9.71 -14.72 -13.02
C THR A 202 -9.59 -13.43 -13.81
N CYS A 203 -8.48 -13.21 -14.51
CA CYS A 203 -8.20 -11.97 -15.25
C CYS A 203 -7.91 -12.22 -16.73
N ASN A 204 -8.84 -12.85 -17.45
CA ASN A 204 -8.64 -13.29 -18.84
C ASN A 204 -9.66 -12.75 -19.83
N LYS A 205 -10.63 -11.95 -19.40
CA LYS A 205 -11.68 -11.38 -20.26
C LYS A 205 -11.10 -10.63 -21.45
N PHE A 206 -10.24 -9.64 -21.21
CA PHE A 206 -9.67 -8.84 -22.29
C PHE A 206 -8.77 -9.64 -23.25
N PRO A 207 -7.80 -10.46 -22.78
CA PRO A 207 -7.00 -11.30 -23.68
C PRO A 207 -7.82 -12.28 -24.54
N VAL A 208 -8.92 -12.81 -24.01
CA VAL A 208 -9.84 -13.68 -24.75
C VAL A 208 -10.65 -12.89 -25.77
N LEU A 209 -11.22 -11.75 -25.39
CA LEU A 209 -11.98 -10.86 -26.28
C LEU A 209 -11.13 -10.37 -27.45
N LEU A 210 -9.91 -9.90 -27.18
CA LEU A 210 -8.98 -9.47 -28.21
C LEU A 210 -8.60 -10.64 -29.15
N GLY A 211 -8.37 -11.83 -28.59
CA GLY A 211 -8.11 -13.04 -29.37
C GLY A 211 -9.28 -13.45 -30.27
N LEU A 212 -10.52 -13.41 -29.75
CA LEU A 212 -11.74 -13.68 -30.51
C LEU A 212 -11.94 -12.66 -31.63
N HIS A 213 -11.73 -11.38 -31.32
CA HIS A 213 -11.84 -10.29 -32.30
C HIS A 213 -10.83 -10.48 -33.44
N LEU A 214 -9.55 -10.67 -33.14
CA LEU A 214 -8.51 -10.90 -34.15
C LEU A 214 -8.80 -12.13 -35.00
N HIS A 215 -9.27 -13.21 -34.38
CA HIS A 215 -9.68 -14.41 -35.12
C HIS A 215 -10.85 -14.12 -36.05
N SER A 216 -11.87 -13.37 -35.61
CA SER A 216 -13.03 -12.98 -36.43
C SER A 216 -12.64 -12.11 -37.63
N MET A 217 -11.57 -11.31 -37.50
CA MET A 217 -11.00 -10.53 -38.60
C MET A 217 -10.17 -11.37 -39.59
N GLY A 218 -10.07 -12.69 -39.40
CA GLY A 218 -9.31 -13.59 -40.28
C GLY A 218 -7.81 -13.57 -40.05
N VAL A 219 -7.33 -13.09 -38.90
CA VAL A 219 -5.91 -13.13 -38.56
C VAL A 219 -5.40 -14.58 -38.53
N LYS A 220 -4.31 -14.84 -39.26
CA LYS A 220 -3.74 -16.19 -39.40
C LYS A 220 -3.35 -16.76 -38.03
N ARG A 221 -3.52 -18.08 -37.86
CA ARG A 221 -3.14 -18.83 -36.64
C ARG A 221 -1.70 -18.57 -36.18
N ARG A 222 -0.75 -18.40 -37.10
CA ARG A 222 0.66 -18.08 -36.76
C ARG A 222 0.80 -16.76 -36.01
N THR A 223 0.05 -15.73 -36.41
CA THR A 223 0.05 -14.42 -35.75
C THR A 223 -0.61 -14.50 -34.38
N ILE A 224 -1.72 -15.25 -34.25
CA ILE A 224 -2.37 -15.51 -32.96
C ILE A 224 -1.40 -16.20 -32.00
N ASN A 225 -0.69 -17.24 -32.46
CA ASN A 225 0.31 -17.93 -31.62
C ASN A 225 1.47 -17.01 -31.20
N LEU A 226 1.89 -16.08 -32.08
CA LEU A 226 2.92 -15.10 -31.76
C LEU A 226 2.44 -14.13 -30.66
N LEU A 227 1.22 -13.60 -30.79
CA LEU A 227 0.64 -12.70 -29.78
C LEU A 227 0.39 -13.40 -28.44
N TYR A 228 0.01 -14.68 -28.47
CA TYR A 228 -0.06 -15.52 -27.27
C TYR A 228 1.32 -15.68 -26.61
N GLY A 229 2.37 -15.90 -27.40
CA GLY A 229 3.75 -15.98 -26.89
C GLY A 229 4.23 -14.68 -26.22
N LEU A 230 3.67 -13.53 -26.62
CA LEU A 230 3.91 -12.23 -25.98
C LEU A 230 3.00 -11.96 -24.78
N GLY A 231 2.09 -12.87 -24.43
CA GLY A 231 1.13 -12.71 -23.33
C GLY A 231 -0.01 -11.73 -23.61
N VAL A 232 -0.21 -11.31 -24.87
CA VAL A 232 -1.20 -10.28 -25.25
C VAL A 232 -2.61 -10.87 -25.36
N ILE A 233 -2.72 -12.10 -25.84
CA ILE A 233 -4.00 -12.79 -26.07
C ILE A 233 -3.98 -14.20 -25.49
N ALA A 234 -5.17 -14.80 -25.35
CA ALA A 234 -5.30 -16.20 -24.98
C ALA A 234 -4.78 -17.15 -26.07
N ASN A 235 -4.47 -18.40 -25.69
CA ASN A 235 -4.01 -19.40 -26.66
C ASN A 235 -5.11 -19.72 -27.70
N TYR A 236 -4.70 -20.11 -28.91
CA TYR A 236 -5.61 -20.40 -30.02
C TYR A 236 -6.69 -21.43 -29.67
N MET A 237 -6.35 -22.48 -28.92
CA MET A 237 -7.31 -23.53 -28.54
C MET A 237 -8.40 -22.99 -27.61
N THR A 238 -8.05 -22.09 -26.69
CA THR A 238 -8.99 -21.41 -25.80
C THR A 238 -9.91 -20.52 -26.61
N ILE A 239 -9.36 -19.76 -27.57
CA ILE A 239 -10.15 -18.91 -28.47
C ILE A 239 -11.16 -19.77 -29.26
N MET A 240 -10.74 -20.89 -29.85
CA MET A 240 -11.64 -21.77 -30.59
C MET A 240 -12.75 -22.35 -29.70
N ARG A 241 -12.39 -22.86 -28.52
CA ARG A 241 -13.36 -23.38 -27.56
C ARG A 241 -14.40 -22.32 -27.17
N ARG A 242 -13.95 -21.09 -26.83
CA ARG A 242 -14.86 -20.00 -26.48
C ARG A 242 -15.74 -19.57 -27.65
N ARG A 243 -15.21 -19.60 -28.88
CA ARG A 243 -16.00 -19.34 -30.08
C ARG A 243 -17.11 -20.39 -30.25
N ASP A 244 -16.80 -21.67 -30.07
CA ASP A 244 -17.80 -22.74 -30.21
C ASP A 244 -18.90 -22.61 -29.14
N GLU A 245 -18.54 -22.24 -27.91
CA GLU A 245 -19.49 -21.91 -26.84
C GLU A 245 -20.43 -20.75 -27.24
N LEU A 246 -19.88 -19.65 -27.77
CA LEU A 246 -20.67 -18.50 -28.25
C LEU A 246 -21.60 -18.87 -29.42
N VAL A 247 -21.13 -19.71 -30.35
CA VAL A 247 -21.96 -20.20 -31.46
C VAL A 247 -23.12 -21.05 -30.96
N ASN A 248 -22.89 -21.89 -29.95
CA ASN A 248 -23.94 -22.71 -29.36
C ASN A 248 -24.98 -21.85 -28.62
N LEU A 249 -24.55 -20.82 -27.89
CA LEU A 249 -25.47 -19.87 -27.25
C LEU A 249 -26.33 -19.12 -28.28
N GLY A 250 -25.71 -18.64 -29.36
CA GLY A 250 -26.42 -17.96 -30.44
C GLY A 250 -27.47 -18.82 -31.15
N LYS A 251 -27.29 -20.15 -31.17
CA LYS A 251 -28.28 -21.10 -31.71
C LYS A 251 -29.47 -21.36 -30.78
N VAL A 252 -29.30 -21.19 -29.47
CA VAL A 252 -30.36 -21.42 -28.46
C VAL A 252 -31.26 -20.19 -28.29
N ALA A 253 -30.74 -19.00 -28.62
CA ALA A 253 -31.47 -17.74 -28.53
C ALA A 253 -32.30 -17.36 -29.77
N GLN A 254 -32.28 -18.19 -30.84
CA GLN A 254 -33.10 -18.04 -32.05
C GLN A 254 -34.32 -18.96 -31.99
#